data_AF-A0A4R2RS94-F1
#
_entry.id   AF-A0A4R2RS94-F1
#
_cell.length_a   1.000
_cell.length_b   1.000
_cell.length_c   1.000
_cell.angle_alpha   90.00
_cell.angle_beta   90.00
_cell.angle_gamma   90.00
#
_symmetry.space_group_name_H-M   'P 1'
#
loop_
_entity.id
_entity.type
_entity.pdbx_description
1 polymer ?
#
loop_
_entity_poly.entity_id
_entity_poly.type
_entity_poly.pdbx_seq_one_letter_code
_entity_poly.pdbx_strand_id
1 'polypeptide(L)' 'RMAARLVARPDILAVRRETVEHPFGSIKQWMNQGAFLMRGLEKVRAEFSLTALAYNLRRAITLIGVPGLIRAVQA' A
#
# COMPACT_ATOMS: atom_id res chain seq x y z
N ARG A 1 4.19 -0.39 25.31
CA ARG A 1 3.52 0.55 24.36
C ARG A 1 2.59 -0.16 23.35
N MET A 2 3.00 -1.26 22.70
CA MET A 2 2.11 -2.03 21.79
C MET A 2 0.92 -2.67 22.51
N ALA A 3 1.16 -3.43 23.58
CA ALA A 3 0.11 -4.12 24.33
C ALA A 3 -1.00 -3.17 24.80
N ALA A 4 -0.64 -2.01 25.37
CA ALA A 4 -1.61 -0.98 25.78
C ALA A 4 -2.49 -0.48 24.61
N ARG A 5 -1.96 -0.36 23.38
CA ARG A 5 -2.77 0.00 22.21
C ARG A 5 -3.71 -1.10 21.78
N LEU A 6 -3.29 -2.36 21.89
CA LEU A 6 -4.15 -3.51 21.54
C LEU A 6 -5.29 -3.66 22.54
N VAL A 7 -5.03 -3.41 23.83
CA VAL A 7 -6.08 -3.37 24.87
C VAL A 7 -7.06 -2.24 24.59
N ALA A 8 -6.57 -1.05 24.23
CA ALA A 8 -7.43 0.10 23.94
C ALA A 8 -8.22 -0.03 22.62
N ARG A 9 -7.73 -0.82 21.66
CA ARG A 9 -8.28 -0.99 20.31
C ARG A 9 -8.20 -2.46 19.88
N PRO A 10 -9.08 -3.34 20.39
CA PRO A 10 -8.98 -4.79 20.18
C PRO A 10 -9.19 -5.20 18.71
N ASP A 11 -9.91 -4.40 17.93
CA ASP A 11 -10.23 -4.59 16.52
C ASP A 11 -9.08 -4.26 15.55
N ILE A 12 -8.04 -3.54 16.02
CA ILE A 12 -7.03 -2.94 15.14
C ILE A 12 -6.23 -3.97 14.33
N LEU A 13 -6.09 -5.20 14.84
CA LEU A 13 -5.40 -6.27 14.11
C LEU A 13 -6.26 -6.85 12.99
N ALA A 14 -7.58 -6.97 13.19
CA ALA A 14 -8.50 -7.43 12.16
C ALA A 14 -8.56 -6.43 11.00
N VAL A 15 -8.70 -5.13 11.33
CA VAL A 15 -8.67 -4.04 10.34
C VAL A 15 -7.35 -4.04 9.57
N ARG A 16 -6.22 -4.24 10.24
CA ARG A 16 -4.91 -4.32 9.57
C ARG A 16 -4.83 -5.50 8.60
N ARG A 17 -5.28 -6.68 9.03
CA ARG A 17 -5.33 -7.87 8.17
C ARG A 17 -6.08 -7.61 6.87
N GLU A 18 -7.20 -6.89 6.95
CA GLU A 18 -8.07 -6.63 5.81
C GLU A 18 -7.58 -5.50 4.91
N THR A 19 -6.95 -4.47 5.50
CA THR A 19 -6.61 -3.24 4.77
C THR A 19 -5.16 -3.20 4.27
N VAL A 20 -4.20 -3.71 5.04
CA VAL A 20 -2.77 -3.55 4.72
C VAL A 20 -2.08 -4.82 4.28
N GLU A 21 -2.44 -5.99 4.80
CA GLU A 21 -1.69 -7.22 4.49
C GLU A 21 -1.77 -7.58 3.00
N HIS A 22 -2.93 -7.38 2.36
CA HIS A 22 -3.10 -7.65 0.93
C HIS A 22 -2.23 -6.73 0.03
N PRO A 23 -2.26 -5.38 0.17
CA PRO A 23 -1.34 -4.50 -0.55
C PRO A 23 0.13 -4.86 -0.35
N PHE A 24 0.56 -5.12 0.90
CA PHE A 24 1.94 -5.47 1.18
C PHE A 24 2.35 -6.82 0.57
N GLY A 25 1.45 -7.81 0.58
CA GLY A 25 1.67 -9.09 -0.11
C GLY A 25 1.82 -8.92 -1.61
N SER A 26 0.95 -8.11 -2.22
CA SER A 26 1.02 -7.77 -3.66
C SER A 26 2.34 -7.09 -4.03
N ILE A 27 2.72 -6.05 -3.29
CA ILE A 27 3.95 -5.29 -3.56
C ILE A 27 5.19 -6.17 -3.39
N LYS A 28 5.29 -6.91 -2.29
CA LYS A 28 6.49 -7.68 -1.99
C LYS A 28 6.66 -8.91 -2.89
N GLN A 29 5.57 -9.66 -3.11
CA GLN A 29 5.63 -10.93 -3.83
C GLN A 29 5.39 -10.75 -5.33
N TRP A 30 4.32 -10.03 -5.71
CA TRP A 30 3.89 -9.96 -7.11
C TRP A 30 4.57 -8.83 -7.90
N MET A 31 4.98 -7.75 -7.22
CA MET A 31 5.78 -6.68 -7.84
C MET A 31 7.28 -6.86 -7.60
N ASN A 32 7.70 -7.99 -7.00
CA ASN A 32 9.09 -8.31 -6.68
C ASN A 32 9.83 -7.23 -5.87
N GLN A 33 9.12 -6.48 -5.02
CA GLN A 33 9.71 -5.44 -4.16
C GLN A 33 9.96 -5.99 -2.75
N GLY A 34 10.68 -7.11 -2.67
CA GLY A 34 11.06 -7.76 -1.41
C GLY A 34 12.23 -7.09 -0.68
N ALA A 35 13.07 -6.36 -1.43
CA ALA A 35 14.22 -5.61 -0.92
C ALA A 35 14.31 -4.25 -1.61
N PHE A 36 14.89 -3.26 -0.91
CA PHE A 36 15.17 -1.95 -1.49
C PHE A 36 16.50 -1.95 -2.23
N LEU A 37 16.52 -1.28 -3.38
CA LEU A 37 17.73 -1.06 -4.16
C LEU A 37 18.54 0.12 -3.62
N MET A 38 17.85 1.11 -3.05
CA MET A 38 18.47 2.32 -2.53
C MET A 38 18.94 2.18 -1.08
N ARG A 39 19.90 3.02 -0.71
CA ARG A 39 20.39 3.17 0.67
C ARG A 39 20.11 4.57 1.20
N GLY A 40 19.78 4.65 2.49
CA GLY A 40 19.41 5.89 3.18
C GLY A 40 17.90 6.17 3.10
N LEU A 41 17.35 6.71 4.20
CA LEU A 41 15.89 6.85 4.37
C LEU A 41 15.23 7.71 3.30
N GLU A 42 15.86 8.79 2.87
CA GLU A 42 15.32 9.68 1.84
C GLU A 42 15.09 8.93 0.51
N LYS A 43 16.13 8.25 0.01
CA LYS A 43 16.06 7.51 -1.24
C LYS A 43 15.12 6.31 -1.16
N VAL A 44 15.14 5.58 -0.04
CA VAL A 44 14.22 4.46 0.20
C VAL A 44 12.76 4.92 0.25
N ARG A 45 12.49 6.09 0.82
CA ARG A 45 11.13 6.68 0.80
C ARG A 45 10.67 6.96 -0.61
N ALA A 46 11.53 7.52 -1.46
CA ALA A 46 11.21 7.76 -2.86
C ALA A 46 10.94 6.45 -3.60
N GLU A 47 11.81 5.45 -3.44
CA GLU A 47 11.64 4.11 -4.02
C GLU A 47 10.29 3.49 -3.63
N PHE A 48 9.99 3.43 -2.33
CA PHE A 48 8.74 2.87 -1.84
C PHE A 48 7.51 3.66 -2.31
N SER A 49 7.61 5.00 -2.37
CA SER A 49 6.50 5.86 -2.82
C SER A 49 6.15 5.60 -4.28
N LEU A 50 7.15 5.39 -5.15
CA LEU A 50 6.93 5.03 -6.54
C LEU A 50 6.28 3.64 -6.66
N THR A 51 6.73 2.66 -5.89
CA THR A 51 6.10 1.33 -5.85
C THR A 51 4.64 1.40 -5.40
N ALA A 52 4.36 2.14 -4.32
CA ALA A 52 3.01 2.31 -3.81
C ALA A 52 2.10 3.03 -4.80
N LEU A 53 2.62 4.06 -5.49
CA LEU A 53 1.88 4.76 -6.55
C LEU A 53 1.52 3.81 -7.70
N ALA A 54 2.48 3.03 -8.19
CA ALA A 54 2.24 2.05 -9.24
C ALA A 54 1.21 0.99 -8.83
N TYR A 55 1.29 0.49 -7.59
CA TYR A 55 0.28 -0.42 -7.03
C TYR A 55 -1.11 0.22 -7.02
N ASN A 56 -1.23 1.45 -6.50
CA ASN A 56 -2.50 2.16 -6.38
C ASN A 56 -3.13 2.41 -7.76
N LEU A 57 -2.35 2.83 -8.75
CA LEU A 57 -2.83 3.03 -10.12
C LEU A 57 -3.30 1.71 -10.74
N ARG A 58 -2.51 0.63 -10.63
CA ARG A 58 -2.93 -0.70 -11.12
C ARG A 58 -4.23 -1.14 -10.44
N ARG A 59 -4.33 -0.99 -9.12
CA ARG A 59 -5.53 -1.36 -8.35
C ARG A 59 -6.75 -0.54 -8.76
N ALA A 60 -6.61 0.77 -8.90
CA ALA A 60 -7.69 1.64 -9.34
C ALA A 60 -8.16 1.26 -10.75
N ILE A 61 -7.24 1.05 -11.69
CA ILE A 61 -7.60 0.61 -13.04
C ILE A 61 -8.35 -0.73 -13.01
N THR A 62 -7.94 -1.68 -12.18
CA THR A 62 -8.67 -2.96 -12.03
C THR A 62 -10.08 -2.78 -11.48
N LEU A 63 -10.30 -1.83 -10.55
CA LEU A 63 -11.58 -1.63 -9.90
C LEU A 63 -12.58 -0.80 -10.72
N ILE A 64 -12.11 0.28 -11.36
CA ILE A 64 -12.99 1.27 -12.02
C ILE A 64 -12.68 1.48 -13.51
N GLY A 65 -11.67 0.79 -14.04
CA GLY A 65 -11.18 0.98 -15.40
C GLY A 65 -10.48 2.32 -15.62
N VAL A 66 -9.77 2.44 -16.74
CA VAL A 66 -9.12 3.71 -17.14
C VAL A 66 -10.14 4.85 -17.30
N PRO A 67 -11.31 4.66 -17.94
CA PRO A 67 -12.30 5.74 -18.07
C PRO A 67 -12.86 6.20 -16.72
N GLY A 68 -13.07 5.27 -15.78
CA GLY A 68 -13.53 5.61 -14.43
C GLY A 68 -12.48 6.41 -13.66
N LEU A 69 -11.21 6.03 -13.81
CA LEU A 69 -10.10 6.76 -13.19
C LEU A 69 -9.97 8.19 -13.72
N ILE A 70 -10.04 8.40 -15.04
CA ILE A 70 -9.98 9.74 -15.64
C ILE A 70 -11.12 10.61 -15.12
N ARG A 71 -12.35 10.09 -15.07
CA ARG A 71 -13.49 10.83 -14.51
C ARG A 71 -13.29 11.21 -13.05
N ALA A 72 -12.74 10.30 -12.23
CA ALA A 72 -12.52 10.57 -10.81
C ALA A 72 -11.46 11.66 -10.55
N VAL A 73 -10.49 11.82 -11.45
CA VAL A 73 -9.43 12.85 -11.32
C VAL A 73 -9.91 14.23 -11.81
N GLN A 74 -10.92 14.27 -12.68
CA GLN A 74 -11.48 15.50 -13.24
C GLN A 74 -12.58 16.13 -12.36
N ALA A 75 -13.09 15.39 -11.37
CA ALA A 75 -14.11 15.85 -10.41
C ALA A 75 -13.46 16.60 -9.24
#